data_AF-A0A1M6D328-F1
#
_entry.id   AF-A0A1M6D328-F1
#
_cell.length_a   1.000
_cell.length_b   1.000
_cell.length_c   1.000
_cell.angle_alpha   90.00
_cell.angle_beta   90.00
_cell.angle_gamma   90.00
#
_symmetry.space_group_name_H-M   'P 1'
#
loop_
_entity.id
_entity.type
_entity.pdbx_description
1 polymer ?
#
loop_
_entity_poly.entity_id
_entity_poly.type
_entity_poly.pdbx_seq_one_letter_code
_entity_poly.pdbx_strand_id
1 'polypeptide(L)' 'MNNKTNNYDIPKRDGSVWPEDICPAYTPREDAIPSIKGCWYCKYADFHLKEERALEVGICKWPKKIID' A
#
# COMPACT_ATOMS: atom_id res chain seq x y z
N MET A 1 12.24 -18.09 6.37
CA MET A 1 11.11 -17.76 5.46
C MET A 1 11.68 -17.02 4.27
N ASN A 2 11.52 -17.57 3.06
CA ASN A 2 11.92 -16.88 1.83
C ASN A 2 10.92 -15.74 1.60
N ASN A 3 11.21 -14.54 2.11
CA ASN A 3 10.40 -13.36 1.85
C ASN A 3 10.61 -12.94 0.39
N LYS A 4 9.87 -13.59 -0.53
CA LYS A 4 9.82 -13.17 -1.92
C LYS A 4 9.01 -11.87 -1.99
N THR A 5 9.70 -10.76 -2.16
CA THR A 5 9.07 -9.47 -2.48
C THR A 5 8.54 -9.51 -3.91
N ASN A 6 7.27 -9.15 -4.09
CA ASN A 6 6.64 -9.03 -5.40
C ASN A 6 6.81 -7.59 -5.90
N ASN A 7 7.75 -7.36 -6.81
CA ASN A 7 7.91 -6.04 -7.43
C ASN A 7 7.02 -5.94 -8.67
N TYR A 8 6.23 -4.86 -8.76
CA TYR A 8 5.35 -4.56 -9.88
C TYR A 8 5.87 -3.35 -10.64
N ASP A 9 5.75 -3.35 -11.97
CA ASP A 9 6.11 -2.21 -12.82
C ASP A 9 5.02 -1.11 -12.82
N ILE A 10 3.82 -1.44 -12.35
CA ILE A 10 2.67 -0.52 -12.28
C ILE A 10 1.96 -0.62 -10.92
N PRO A 11 1.45 0.50 -10.37
CA PRO A 11 0.63 0.47 -9.16
C PRO A 11 -0.70 -0.26 -9.42
N LYS A 12 -1.14 -1.08 -8.47
CA LYS A 12 -2.41 -1.81 -8.50
C LYS A 12 -3.61 -0.89 -8.21
N ARG A 13 -3.88 0.11 -9.07
CA ARG A 13 -4.94 1.11 -8.86
C ARG A 13 -6.29 0.45 -8.54
N ASP A 14 -6.89 0.82 -7.41
CA ASP A 14 -8.12 0.23 -6.85
C ASP A 14 -8.06 -1.29 -6.58
N GLY A 15 -6.87 -1.89 -6.64
CA GLY A 15 -6.63 -3.29 -6.33
C GLY A 15 -6.04 -3.50 -4.93
N SER A 16 -6.04 -4.76 -4.49
CA SER A 16 -5.51 -5.16 -3.19
C SER A 16 -3.99 -4.97 -3.10
N VAL A 17 -3.53 -4.49 -1.95
CA VAL A 17 -2.10 -4.39 -1.61
C VAL A 17 -1.73 -5.38 -0.52
N TRP A 18 -0.55 -5.98 -0.65
CA TRP A 18 0.00 -6.95 0.29
C TRP A 18 1.32 -6.45 0.90
N PRO A 19 1.76 -6.98 2.06
CA PRO A 19 3.02 -6.58 2.68
C PRO A 19 4.24 -6.87 1.81
N GLU A 20 4.20 -7.93 1.00
CA GLU A 20 5.30 -8.36 0.13
C GLU A 20 5.31 -7.62 -1.21
N ASP A 21 4.23 -6.94 -1.57
CA ASP A 21 4.11 -6.22 -2.82
C ASP A 21 4.88 -4.90 -2.76
N ILE A 22 5.62 -4.52 -3.81
CA ILE A 22 6.22 -3.18 -3.96
C ILE A 22 5.93 -2.68 -5.36
N CYS A 23 5.48 -1.43 -5.48
CA CYS A 23 5.17 -0.79 -6.76
C CYS A 23 6.00 0.50 -6.93
N PRO A 24 6.15 1.04 -8.16
CA PRO A 24 6.95 2.25 -8.40
C PRO A 24 6.39 3.50 -7.70
N ALA A 25 5.11 3.50 -7.35
CA ALA A 25 4.48 4.59 -6.60
C ALA A 25 4.61 4.42 -5.08
N TYR A 26 5.33 3.42 -4.58
CA TYR A 26 5.51 3.22 -3.14
C TYR A 26 6.09 4.49 -2.52
N THR A 27 5.31 5.09 -1.63
CA THR A 27 5.72 6.20 -0.78
C THR A 27 5.42 5.81 0.66
N PRO A 28 6.43 5.76 1.55
CA PRO A 28 6.20 5.43 2.96
C PRO A 28 5.29 6.47 3.63
N ARG A 29 4.61 6.05 4.70
CA ARG A 29 3.92 6.96 5.63
C ARG A 29 4.95 7.72 6.47
N GLU A 30 4.57 8.84 7.09
CA GLU A 30 5.48 9.65 7.91
C GLU A 30 6.09 8.86 9.09
N ASP A 31 5.33 7.91 9.64
CA ASP A 31 5.70 7.05 10.76
C ASP A 31 6.17 5.65 10.32
N ALA A 32 6.40 5.44 9.03
CA ALA A 32 6.82 4.13 8.54
C ALA A 32 8.25 3.78 9.00
N ILE A 33 8.43 2.53 9.45
CA ILE A 33 9.75 2.00 9.80
C ILE A 33 10.59 1.85 8.51
N PRO A 34 11.76 2.53 8.38
CA PRO A 34 12.50 2.58 7.11
C PRO A 34 12.98 1.23 6.55
N SER A 35 13.16 0.24 7.43
CA SER A 35 13.57 -1.12 7.07
C SER A 35 12.43 -1.98 6.52
N ILE A 36 11.18 -1.53 6.60
CA ILE A 36 10.00 -2.25 6.12
C ILE A 36 9.50 -1.60 4.84
N LYS A 37 9.56 -2.34 3.74
CA LYS A 37 9.05 -1.90 2.43
C LYS A 37 7.97 -2.86 1.95
N GLY A 38 6.81 -2.30 1.62
CA GLY A 38 5.64 -3.04 1.17
C GLY A 38 4.46 -2.12 0.87
N CYS A 39 3.67 -2.41 -0.16
CA CYS A 39 2.56 -1.59 -0.63
C CYS A 39 1.52 -1.40 0.48
N TRP A 40 1.36 -2.39 1.37
CA TRP A 40 0.59 -2.27 2.60
C TRP A 40 0.99 -1.06 3.47
N TYR A 41 2.29 -0.79 3.56
CA TYR A 41 2.88 0.32 4.33
C TYR A 41 2.97 1.62 3.53
N CYS A 42 2.45 1.64 2.30
CA CYS A 42 2.41 2.84 1.49
C CYS A 42 1.35 3.81 2.00
N LYS A 43 1.62 5.13 2.00
CA LYS A 43 0.62 6.16 2.34
C LYS A 43 -0.66 6.11 1.49
N TYR A 44 -0.55 5.57 0.27
CA TYR A 44 -1.69 5.41 -0.64
C TYR A 44 -2.54 4.17 -0.35
N ALA A 45 -2.07 3.24 0.48
CA ALA A 45 -2.86 2.09 0.90
C ALA A 45 -3.94 2.54 1.87
N ASP A 46 -5.17 2.14 1.57
CA ASP A 46 -6.37 2.47 2.31
C ASP A 46 -7.01 1.21 2.89
N PHE A 47 -7.25 1.24 4.19
CA PHE A 47 -7.85 0.15 4.95
C PHE A 47 -9.22 0.54 5.51
N HIS A 48 -9.76 1.69 5.08
CA HIS A 48 -11.05 2.22 5.53
C HIS A 48 -11.12 2.34 7.07
N LEU A 49 -9.98 2.62 7.73
CA LEU A 49 -9.90 2.72 9.19
C LEU A 49 -10.75 3.86 9.79
N LYS A 50 -11.13 4.83 8.93
CA LYS A 50 -11.98 5.97 9.30
C LYS A 50 -13.45 5.76 8.89
N GLU A 51 -13.77 4.68 8.19
CA GLU A 51 -15.14 4.37 7.79
C GLU A 51 -15.78 3.42 8.82
N GLU A 52 -17.10 3.19 8.69
CA GLU A 52 -17.84 2.27 9.57
C GLU A 52 -17.26 0.85 9.56
N ARG A 53 -16.67 0.44 8.43
CA ARG A 53 -16.07 -0.88 8.26
C ARG A 53 -14.64 -0.79 7.76
N ALA A 54 -13.71 -1.21 8.62
CA ALA A 54 -12.33 -1.44 8.23
C ALA A 54 -12.22 -2.65 7.27
N LEU A 55 -11.29 -2.56 6.33
CA LEU A 55 -10.96 -3.65 5.42
C LEU A 55 -9.84 -4.52 6.00
N GLU A 56 -9.98 -5.83 5.86
CA GLU A 56 -8.91 -6.80 6.19
C GLU A 56 -7.74 -6.73 5.18
N VAL A 57 -8.01 -6.22 3.98
CA VAL A 57 -7.02 -6.03 2.91
C VAL A 57 -6.98 -4.56 2.52
N GLY A 58 -5.77 -4.03 2.31
CA GLY A 58 -5.61 -2.65 1.87
C GLY A 58 -5.95 -2.50 0.38
N ILE A 59 -6.50 -1.36 -0.01
CA ILE A 59 -6.72 -0.98 -1.40
C ILE A 59 -5.75 0.13 -1.80
N CYS A 60 -5.10 -0.01 -2.95
CA CYS A 60 -4.26 1.05 -3.49
C CYS A 60 -5.12 2.18 -4.05
N LYS A 61 -5.15 3.33 -3.37
CA LYS A 61 -5.86 4.53 -3.84
C LYS A 61 -4.95 5.49 -4.62
N TRP A 62 -3.80 5.04 -5.10
CA TRP A 62 -2.98 5.84 -6.00
C TRP A 62 -3.61 5.89 -7.42
N PRO A 63 -3.66 7.05 -8.11
CA PRO A 63 -3.23 8.38 -7.67
C PRO A 63 -4.36 9.21 -7.02
N LYS A 64 -5.56 8.65 -6.80
CA LYS A 64 -6.71 9.37 -6.23
C LYS A 64 -6.36 10.13 -4.93
N LYS A 65 -5.61 9.49 -4.02
CA LYS A 65 -5.08 10.10 -2.78
C LYS A 65 -4.02 11.20 -2.96
N ILE A 66 -3.58 11.49 -4.19
CA ILE A 66 -2.69 12.63 -4.50
C ILE A 66 -3.51 13.87 -4.88
N ILE A 67 -4.70 13.65 -5.43
CA ILE A 67 -5.57 14.69 -5.99
C ILE A 67 -6.53 15.24 -4.90
N ASP A 68 -6.68 14.50 -3.81
CA ASP A 68 -7.42 14.86 -2.58
C ASP A 68 -6.52 15.65 -1.62
#